data_AF-A0A8R1TMV8-F1
#
_entry.id   AF-A0A8R1TMV8-F1
#
_cell.length_a   1.000
_cell.length_b   1.000
_cell.length_c   1.000
_cell.angle_alpha   90.00
_cell.angle_beta   90.00
_cell.angle_gamma   90.00
#
_symmetry.space_group_name_H-M   'P 1'
#
loop_
_entity.id
_entity.type
_entity.pdbx_description
1 polymer ?
#
loop_
_entity_poly.entity_id
_entity_poly.type
_entity_poly.pdbx_seq_one_letter_code
_entity_poly.pdbx_strand_id
1 'polypeptide(L)'
;MEDILEKRLSKLESRLGMQKQASFTNLNEELAFLRKKLSEAGFGFLLKIPADILQKIIDLATGVVFKSEPLASVSHHLLALDIAEKEINESALDVQKHHINVADLKKNFVILLEQLNYQVLEWEGIVEKLEREKQKSETKA
;
A
#
# COMPACT_ATOMS: atom_id res chain seq x y z
N MET A 1 16.57 -18.17 64.87
CA MET A 1 15.96 -18.34 63.52
C MET A 1 16.52 -17.35 62.51
N GLU A 2 16.94 -16.16 62.94
CA GLU A 2 17.54 -15.12 62.07
C GLU A 2 18.81 -15.57 61.35
N ASP A 3 19.73 -16.29 62.03
CA ASP A 3 20.97 -16.81 61.41
C ASP A 3 20.75 -17.69 60.17
N ILE A 4 19.64 -18.44 60.12
CA ILE A 4 19.32 -19.32 58.98
C ILE A 4 18.89 -18.48 57.78
N LEU A 5 18.14 -17.40 58.02
CA LEU A 5 17.69 -16.48 56.97
C LEU A 5 18.88 -15.68 56.42
N GLU A 6 19.76 -15.17 57.29
CA GLU A 6 20.97 -14.46 56.86
C GLU A 6 21.89 -15.33 55.99
N LYS A 7 22.09 -16.61 56.36
CA LYS A 7 22.85 -17.55 55.53
C LYS A 7 22.20 -17.81 54.17
N ARG A 8 20.87 -17.92 54.11
CA ARG A 8 20.14 -18.12 52.84
C ARG A 8 20.21 -16.89 51.95
N LEU A 9 20.06 -15.69 52.52
CA LEU A 9 20.20 -14.41 51.82
C LEU A 9 21.62 -14.27 51.26
N SER A 10 22.65 -14.47 52.09
CA SER A 10 24.05 -14.39 51.67
C SER A 10 24.37 -15.36 50.51
N LYS A 11 23.77 -16.56 50.51
CA LYS A 11 23.91 -17.56 49.44
C LYS A 11 23.17 -17.17 48.15
N LEU A 12 22.08 -16.41 48.25
CA LEU A 12 21.33 -15.88 47.10
C LEU A 12 22.06 -14.68 46.50
N GLU A 13 22.52 -13.74 47.34
CA GLU A 13 23.27 -12.56 46.93
C GLU A 13 24.55 -12.95 46.16
N SER A 14 25.30 -13.91 46.69
CA SER A 14 26.50 -14.44 46.02
C SER A 14 26.20 -15.15 44.70
N ARG A 15 25.05 -15.83 44.56
CA ARG A 15 24.62 -16.43 43.28
C ARG A 15 24.18 -15.42 42.24
N LEU A 16 23.66 -14.27 42.69
CA LEU A 16 23.19 -13.19 41.83
C LEU A 16 24.29 -12.16 41.50
N GLY A 17 25.51 -12.36 42.00
CA GLY A 17 26.59 -11.38 41.85
C GLY A 17 26.31 -10.06 42.57
N MET A 18 25.36 -10.05 43.50
CA MET A 18 25.03 -8.88 44.31
C MET A 18 26.08 -8.78 45.41
N GLN A 19 27.15 -8.03 45.15
CA GLN A 19 27.98 -7.52 46.24
C GLN A 19 27.03 -6.79 47.20
N LYS A 20 27.15 -7.10 48.50
CA LYS A 20 26.40 -6.50 49.60
C LYS A 20 26.44 -4.98 49.42
N GLN A 21 25.44 -4.45 48.73
CA GLN A 21 25.39 -3.04 48.39
C GLN A 21 25.31 -2.32 49.72
N ALA A 22 26.27 -1.42 49.95
CA ALA A 22 26.25 -0.51 51.08
C ALA A 22 24.81 0.00 51.19
N SER A 23 24.22 -0.21 52.37
CA SER A 23 22.83 0.08 52.66
C SER A 23 22.36 1.31 51.89
N PHE A 24 21.52 1.13 50.87
CA PHE A 24 20.87 2.23 50.17
C PHE A 24 19.86 2.85 51.14
N THR A 25 20.34 3.68 52.06
CA THR A 25 19.48 4.34 53.05
C THR A 25 18.81 5.59 52.49
N ASN A 26 19.10 5.99 51.24
CA ASN A 26 18.43 7.14 50.65
C ASN A 26 18.26 7.06 49.12
N LEU A 27 17.25 6.32 48.67
CA LEU A 27 16.80 6.32 47.25
C LEU A 27 16.62 7.74 46.69
N ASN A 28 16.26 8.71 47.53
CA ASN A 28 16.08 10.10 47.11
C ASN A 28 17.42 10.78 46.77
N GLU A 29 18.49 10.48 47.50
CA GLU A 29 19.83 11.00 47.19
C GLU A 29 20.34 10.45 45.87
N GLU A 30 20.12 9.16 45.61
CA GLU A 30 20.52 8.55 44.35
C GLU A 30 19.74 9.11 43.16
N LEU A 31 18.43 9.26 43.30
CA LEU A 31 17.59 9.91 42.29
C LEU A 31 18.01 11.36 42.06
N ALA A 32 18.34 12.11 43.12
CA ALA A 32 18.84 13.47 43.00
C ALA A 32 20.20 13.51 42.28
N PHE A 33 21.09 12.58 42.61
CA PHE A 33 22.40 12.45 41.98
C PHE A 33 22.28 12.07 40.49
N LEU A 34 21.41 11.13 40.15
CA LEU A 34 21.08 10.75 38.77
C LEU A 34 20.50 11.93 37.99
N ARG A 35 19.54 12.66 38.57
CA ARG A 35 18.97 13.87 37.94
C ARG A 35 20.04 14.93 37.69
N LYS A 36 20.94 15.14 38.66
CA LYS A 36 22.06 16.08 38.53
C LYS A 36 22.99 15.65 37.38
N LYS A 37 23.43 14.39 37.36
CA LYS A 37 24.25 13.84 36.27
C LYS A 37 23.58 13.97 34.90
N LEU A 38 22.28 13.66 34.81
CA LEU A 38 21.53 13.78 33.55
C LEU A 38 21.49 15.23 33.07
N SER A 39 21.34 16.17 34.00
CA SER A 39 21.27 17.59 33.70
C SER A 39 22.64 18.16 33.30
N GLU A 40 23.70 17.77 34.00
CA GLU A 40 25.10 18.15 33.69
C GLU A 40 25.56 17.60 32.34
N ALA A 41 25.09 16.41 31.96
CA ALA A 41 25.35 15.82 30.64
C ALA A 41 24.51 16.42 29.50
N GLY A 42 23.68 17.45 29.76
CA GLY A 42 22.83 18.08 28.76
C GLY A 42 21.54 17.32 28.43
N PHE A 43 21.27 16.20 29.10
CA PHE A 43 20.08 15.36 28.90
C PHE A 43 18.93 15.69 29.86
N GLY A 44 18.99 16.82 30.57
CA GLY A 44 17.93 17.23 31.50
C GLY A 44 16.54 17.38 30.86
N PHE A 45 16.46 17.54 29.54
CA PHE A 45 15.19 17.54 28.80
C PHE A 45 14.47 16.19 28.85
N LEU A 46 15.18 15.07 29.01
CA LEU A 46 14.59 13.74 29.15
C LEU A 46 13.71 13.64 30.41
N LEU A 47 14.05 14.40 31.46
CA LEU A 47 13.26 14.47 32.69
C LEU A 47 11.91 15.21 32.50
N LYS A 48 11.77 15.98 31.42
CA LYS A 48 10.52 16.66 31.07
C LYS A 48 9.60 15.78 30.23
N ILE A 49 10.07 14.64 29.73
CA ILE A 49 9.26 13.73 28.93
C ILE A 49 8.37 12.94 29.90
N PRO A 50 7.03 13.04 29.78
CA PRO A 50 6.10 12.22 30.54
C PRO A 50 6.41 10.72 30.41
N ALA A 51 6.25 9.97 31.50
CA ALA A 51 6.60 8.56 31.55
C ALA A 51 5.84 7.72 30.51
N ASP A 52 4.60 8.08 30.18
CA ASP A 52 3.79 7.43 29.15
C ASP A 52 4.38 7.64 27.74
N ILE A 53 4.99 8.80 27.47
CA ILE A 53 5.66 9.06 26.19
C ILE A 53 6.98 8.28 26.11
N LEU A 54 7.76 8.24 27.20
CA LEU A 54 8.97 7.40 27.24
C LEU A 54 8.63 5.93 27.01
N GLN A 55 7.56 5.42 27.63
CA GLN A 55 7.11 4.06 27.41
C GLN A 55 6.73 3.82 25.94
N LYS A 56 5.98 4.73 25.30
CA LYS A 56 5.65 4.63 23.86
C LYS A 56 6.91 4.61 22.98
N ILE A 57 7.91 5.43 23.28
CA ILE A 57 9.18 5.44 22.54
C ILE A 57 9.91 4.12 22.73
N ILE A 58 9.94 3.59 23.96
CA ILE A 58 10.54 2.28 24.26
C ILE A 58 9.79 1.18 23.51
N ASP A 59 8.45 1.18 23.49
CA ASP A 59 7.63 0.19 22.79
C ASP A 59 7.86 0.22 21.27
N LEU A 60 8.02 1.42 20.70
CA LEU A 60 8.41 1.62 19.30
C LEU A 60 9.84 1.13 19.02
N ALA A 61 10.82 1.51 19.87
CA ALA A 61 12.24 1.22 19.67
C ALA A 61 12.60 -0.24 19.95
N THR A 62 11.95 -0.88 20.92
CA THR A 62 12.08 -2.32 21.21
C THR A 62 11.32 -3.19 20.21
N GLY A 63 10.62 -2.55 19.27
CA GLY A 63 9.96 -3.20 18.16
C GLY A 63 8.74 -4.00 18.57
N VAL A 64 8.06 -3.69 19.69
CA VAL A 64 6.74 -4.29 19.98
C VAL A 64 5.77 -3.95 18.84
N VAL A 65 5.87 -2.74 18.30
CA VAL A 65 5.09 -2.30 17.13
C VAL A 65 5.57 -2.96 15.83
N PHE A 66 6.89 -3.17 15.66
CA PHE A 66 7.44 -3.83 14.46
C PHE A 66 7.30 -5.36 14.48
N LYS A 67 7.09 -5.96 15.66
CA LYS A 67 6.69 -7.36 15.85
C LYS A 67 5.19 -7.55 15.73
N SER A 68 4.42 -6.49 15.41
CA SER A 68 3.00 -6.63 15.19
C SER A 68 2.75 -7.56 14.00
N GLU A 69 1.93 -8.57 14.25
CA GLU A 69 1.47 -9.57 13.28
C GLU A 69 1.03 -8.98 11.92
N PRO A 70 0.38 -7.79 11.84
CA PRO A 70 0.00 -7.21 10.57
C PRO A 70 1.16 -6.80 9.66
N LEU A 71 2.29 -6.32 10.21
CA LEU A 71 3.47 -5.98 9.40
C LEU A 71 4.17 -7.24 8.89
N ALA A 72 4.25 -8.27 9.74
CA ALA A 72 4.78 -9.57 9.33
C ALA A 72 3.90 -10.19 8.23
N SER A 73 2.57 -10.04 8.32
CA SER A 73 1.64 -10.61 7.34
C SER A 73 1.68 -9.95 5.97
N VAL A 74 2.17 -8.70 5.84
CA VAL A 74 2.41 -8.07 4.53
C VAL A 74 3.30 -8.95 3.66
N SER A 75 4.31 -9.61 4.24
CA SER A 75 5.18 -10.52 3.49
C SER A 75 4.44 -11.73 2.94
N HIS A 76 3.40 -12.23 3.65
CA HIS A 76 2.55 -13.32 3.16
C HIS A 76 1.66 -12.89 1.99
N HIS A 77 1.31 -11.61 1.90
CA HIS A 77 0.51 -11.07 0.80
C HIS A 77 1.34 -10.71 -0.44
N LEU A 78 2.66 -10.58 -0.32
CA LEU A 78 3.52 -10.19 -1.44
C LEU A 78 3.35 -11.11 -2.65
N LEU A 79 3.33 -12.43 -2.42
CA LEU A 79 3.17 -13.40 -3.50
C LEU A 79 1.78 -13.32 -4.15
N ALA A 80 0.74 -13.07 -3.36
CA ALA A 80 -0.62 -12.86 -3.87
C ALA A 80 -0.72 -11.55 -4.67
N LEU A 81 -0.03 -10.49 -4.24
CA LEU A 81 0.05 -9.22 -4.96
C LEU A 81 0.81 -9.37 -6.28
N ASP A 82 1.92 -10.10 -6.30
CA ASP A 82 2.68 -10.39 -7.53
C ASP A 82 1.84 -11.19 -8.55
N ILE A 83 1.04 -12.15 -8.07
CA ILE A 83 0.11 -12.90 -8.93
C ILE A 83 -0.98 -11.98 -9.46
N ALA A 84 -1.62 -11.19 -8.59
CA ALA A 84 -2.67 -10.27 -8.98
C ALA A 84 -2.16 -9.22 -9.98
N GLU A 85 -0.94 -8.71 -9.80
CA GLU A 85 -0.30 -7.78 -10.74
C GLU A 85 -0.13 -8.43 -12.12
N LYS A 86 0.36 -9.68 -12.17
CA LYS A 86 0.51 -10.42 -13.44
C LYS A 86 -0.84 -10.64 -14.13
N GLU A 87 -1.85 -11.11 -13.40
CA GLU A 87 -3.19 -11.35 -13.95
C GLU A 87 -3.85 -10.06 -14.48
N ILE A 88 -3.69 -8.95 -13.76
CA ILE A 88 -4.19 -7.62 -14.18
C ILE A 88 -3.48 -7.17 -15.46
N ASN A 89 -2.16 -7.34 -15.54
CA ASN A 89 -1.37 -6.94 -16.71
C ASN A 89 -1.71 -7.79 -17.95
N GLU A 90 -1.88 -9.10 -17.80
CA GLU A 90 -2.34 -9.99 -18.87
C GLU A 90 -3.73 -9.61 -19.36
N SER A 91 -4.67 -9.38 -18.43
CA SER A 91 -6.04 -8.95 -18.76
C SER A 91 -6.06 -7.60 -19.46
N ALA A 92 -5.24 -6.63 -19.02
CA ALA A 92 -5.15 -5.32 -19.65
C ALA A 92 -4.64 -5.42 -21.11
N LEU A 93 -3.68 -6.31 -21.35
CA LEU A 93 -3.13 -6.56 -22.68
C LEU A 93 -4.16 -7.23 -23.61
N ASP A 94 -4.95 -8.17 -23.10
CA ASP A 94 -6.04 -8.79 -23.86
C ASP A 94 -7.16 -7.80 -24.20
N VAL A 95 -7.54 -6.94 -23.25
CA VAL A 95 -8.49 -5.84 -23.48
C VAL A 95 -7.96 -4.88 -24.54
N GLN A 96 -6.67 -4.53 -24.50
CA GLN A 96 -6.05 -3.66 -25.49
C GLN A 96 -6.10 -4.27 -26.90
N LYS A 97 -5.75 -5.55 -27.05
CA LYS A 97 -5.85 -6.27 -28.34
C LYS A 97 -7.28 -6.30 -28.85
N HIS A 98 -8.24 -6.61 -27.98
CA HIS A 98 -9.65 -6.63 -28.35
C HIS A 98 -10.12 -5.25 -28.80
N HIS A 99 -9.73 -4.19 -28.09
CA HIS A 99 -10.06 -2.81 -28.45
C HIS A 99 -9.54 -2.43 -29.84
N ILE A 100 -8.30 -2.80 -30.17
CA ILE A 100 -7.72 -2.56 -31.51
C ILE A 100 -8.56 -3.26 -32.59
N ASN A 101 -8.88 -4.54 -32.40
CA ASN A 101 -9.69 -5.30 -33.36
C ASN A 101 -11.09 -4.69 -33.56
N VAL A 102 -11.73 -4.24 -32.48
CA VAL A 102 -13.04 -3.57 -32.54
C VAL A 102 -12.93 -2.22 -33.25
N ALA A 103 -11.88 -1.44 -33.00
CA ALA A 103 -11.64 -0.17 -33.67
C ALA A 103 -11.42 -0.36 -35.19
N ASP A 104 -10.65 -1.37 -35.59
CA ASP A 104 -10.42 -1.72 -36.99
C ASP A 104 -11.71 -2.19 -37.67
N LEU A 105 -12.50 -3.05 -37.00
CA LEU A 105 -13.79 -3.48 -37.50
C LEU A 105 -14.74 -2.30 -37.70
N LYS A 106 -14.81 -1.39 -36.73
CA LYS A 106 -15.62 -0.17 -36.82
C LYS A 106 -15.19 0.70 -38.00
N LYS A 107 -13.89 0.88 -38.20
CA LYS A 107 -13.34 1.63 -39.34
C LYS A 107 -13.74 1.00 -40.68
N ASN A 108 -13.58 -0.31 -40.82
CA ASN A 108 -13.97 -1.04 -42.03
C ASN A 108 -15.47 -0.93 -42.29
N PHE A 109 -16.29 -1.03 -41.24
CA PHE A 109 -17.74 -0.89 -41.35
C PHE A 109 -18.15 0.51 -41.84
N VAL A 110 -17.52 1.57 -41.34
CA VAL A 110 -17.76 2.95 -41.82
C VAL A 110 -17.42 3.10 -43.29
N ILE A 111 -16.27 2.58 -43.74
CA ILE A 111 -15.85 2.62 -45.15
C ILE A 111 -16.88 1.91 -46.05
N LEU A 112 -17.36 0.73 -45.63
CA LEU A 112 -18.38 -0.01 -46.37
C LEU A 112 -19.71 0.76 -46.46
N LEU A 113 -20.13 1.43 -45.39
CA LEU A 113 -21.32 2.26 -45.40
C LEU A 113 -21.18 3.47 -46.34
N GLU A 114 -20.01 4.10 -46.37
CA GLU A 114 -19.73 5.21 -47.30
C GLU A 114 -19.78 4.75 -48.76
N GLN A 115 -19.20 3.59 -49.07
CA GLN A 115 -19.27 2.98 -50.40
C GLN A 115 -20.70 2.63 -50.81
N LEU A 116 -21.47 2.02 -49.90
CA LEU A 116 -22.87 1.70 -50.14
C LEU A 116 -23.69 2.97 -50.39
N ASN A 117 -23.46 4.02 -49.60
CA ASN A 117 -24.13 5.31 -49.78
C ASN A 117 -23.83 5.92 -51.15
N TYR A 118 -22.57 5.87 -51.61
CA TYR A 118 -22.20 6.33 -52.95
C TYR A 118 -22.91 5.53 -54.05
N GLN A 119 -22.98 4.20 -53.93
CA GLN A 119 -23.68 3.34 -54.89
C GLN A 119 -25.18 3.63 -54.96
N VAL A 120 -25.83 3.86 -53.81
CA VAL A 120 -27.24 4.23 -53.75
C VAL A 120 -27.48 5.55 -54.49
N LEU A 121 -26.66 6.56 -54.25
CA LEU A 121 -26.76 7.86 -54.96
C LEU A 121 -26.55 7.72 -56.47
N GLU A 122 -25.61 6.87 -56.91
CA GLU A 122 -25.40 6.59 -58.33
C GLU A 122 -26.65 5.94 -58.95
N TRP A 123 -27.24 4.95 -58.27
CA TRP A 123 -28.45 4.29 -58.72
C TRP A 123 -29.65 5.22 -58.76
N GLU A 124 -29.83 6.08 -57.76
CA GLU A 124 -30.87 7.12 -57.77
C GLU A 124 -30.73 8.01 -59.01
N GLY A 125 -29.51 8.47 -59.33
CA GLY A 125 -29.25 9.27 -60.52
C GLY A 125 -29.54 8.53 -61.84
N ILE A 126 -29.25 7.23 -61.92
CA ILE A 126 -29.57 6.39 -63.08
C ILE A 126 -31.10 6.24 -63.22
N VAL A 127 -31.81 5.95 -62.13
CA VAL A 127 -33.27 5.80 -62.11
C VAL A 127 -33.95 7.09 -62.54
N GLU A 128 -33.55 8.25 -62.00
CA GLU A 128 -34.08 9.57 -62.42
C GLU A 128 -33.85 9.86 -63.90
N LYS A 129 -32.72 9.41 -64.47
CA LYS A 129 -32.46 9.56 -65.90
C LYS A 129 -33.39 8.68 -66.74
N LEU A 130 -33.58 7.42 -66.35
CA LEU A 130 -34.47 6.48 -67.03
C LEU A 130 -35.93 6.94 -66.96
N GLU A 131 -36.38 7.46 -65.82
CA GLU A 131 -37.73 8.01 -65.67
C GLU A 131 -37.97 9.21 -66.59
N ARG A 132 -37.00 10.12 -66.71
CA ARG A 132 -37.07 11.26 -67.65
C ARG A 132 -37.10 10.81 -69.11
N GLU A 133 -36.33 9.79 -69.47
CA GLU A 133 -36.32 9.23 -70.84
C GLU A 133 -37.66 8.55 -71.17
N LYS A 134 -38.23 7.80 -70.21
CA LYS A 134 -39.55 7.19 -70.34
C LYS A 134 -40.64 8.24 -70.58
N GLN A 135 -40.70 9.29 -69.76
CA GLN A 135 -41.68 10.39 -69.93
C GLN A 135 -41.54 11.10 -71.29
N LYS A 136 -40.32 11.29 -71.79
CA LYS A 136 -40.06 11.85 -73.12
C LYS A 136 -40.53 10.93 -74.25
N SER A 137 -40.49 9.61 -74.06
CA SER A 137 -40.99 8.66 -75.06
C SER A 137 -42.52 8.59 -75.08
N GLU A 138 -43.17 8.64 -73.92
CA GLU A 138 -44.62 8.63 -73.78
C GLU A 138 -45.27 9.92 -74.31
N THR A 139 -44.57 11.06 -74.26
CA THR A 139 -45.08 12.34 -74.81
C THR A 139 -44.87 12.51 -76.31
N LYS A 140 -44.02 11.67 -76.93
CA LYS A 140 -43.74 11.69 -78.38
C LYS A 140 -44.54 10.66 -79.18
N ALA A 141 -45.14 9.69 -78.50
CA ALA A 141 -46.06 8.70 -79.08
C ALA A 141 -47.49 9.24 -79.09
#